data_AF-A0A2X3JU84-F1
#
_entry.id   AF-A0A2X3JU84-F1
#
_cell.length_a   1.000
_cell.length_b   1.000
_cell.length_c   1.000
_cell.angle_alpha   90.00
_cell.angle_beta   90.00
_cell.angle_gamma   90.00
#
_symmetry.space_group_name_H-M   'P 1'
#
loop_
_entity.id
_entity.type
_entity.pdbx_description
1 polymer ?
#
loop_
_entity_poly.entity_id
_entity_poly.type
_entity_poly.pdbx_seq_one_letter_code
_entity_poly.pdbx_strand_id
1 'polypeptide(L)'
;MPNFNRFLKSKDIDIELHTAGQYKRTLTLLGENTEEGREKFREELNETHQLFKDFVKRMRPSLDIEQVATGEHWYGQQAVEKGLVDEINTSDEVILSLMEGREVVNVRYMQRKRLIDRFTGSAAESADRLLLRWWQRGQKPLM
;
A
#
# COMPACT_ATOMS: atom_id res chain seq x y z
N MET A 1 -11.27 17.91 -3.91
CA MET A 1 -10.65 17.73 -5.25
C MET A 1 -10.70 19.06 -6.00
N PRO A 2 -9.57 19.59 -6.50
CA PRO A 2 -9.59 20.81 -7.31
C PRO A 2 -10.29 20.58 -8.66
N ASN A 3 -10.90 21.61 -9.24
CA ASN A 3 -11.49 21.55 -10.58
C ASN A 3 -10.97 22.72 -11.42
N PHE A 4 -10.35 22.39 -12.55
CA PHE A 4 -9.68 23.33 -13.44
C PHE A 4 -10.54 23.74 -14.63
N ASN A 5 -11.79 23.27 -14.73
CA ASN A 5 -12.66 23.51 -15.88
C ASN A 5 -12.82 25.01 -16.18
N ARG A 6 -13.02 25.83 -15.13
CA ARG A 6 -13.15 27.29 -15.28
C ARG A 6 -11.88 27.96 -15.82
N PHE A 7 -10.71 27.46 -15.41
CA PHE A 7 -9.42 27.97 -15.89
C PHE A 7 -9.18 27.58 -17.36
N LEU A 8 -9.57 26.38 -17.77
CA LEU A 8 -9.46 25.94 -19.16
C LEU A 8 -10.40 26.72 -20.07
N LYS A 9 -11.66 26.92 -19.65
CA LYS A 9 -12.62 27.76 -20.37
C LYS A 9 -12.12 29.21 -20.54
N SER A 10 -11.42 29.79 -19.56
CA SER A 10 -10.85 31.15 -19.70
C SER A 10 -9.62 31.24 -20.60
N LYS A 11 -9.11 30.10 -21.07
CA LYS A 11 -8.00 29.98 -22.03
C LYS A 11 -8.45 29.42 -23.37
N ASP A 12 -9.77 29.33 -23.60
CA ASP A 12 -10.36 28.75 -24.81
C ASP A 12 -9.88 27.31 -25.06
N ILE A 13 -9.68 26.55 -23.98
CA ILE A 13 -9.30 25.13 -24.04
C ILE A 13 -10.54 24.28 -23.78
N ASP A 14 -10.97 23.55 -24.81
CA ASP A 14 -12.07 22.60 -24.73
C ASP A 14 -11.60 21.22 -24.25
N ILE A 15 -12.41 20.58 -23.41
CA ILE A 15 -12.17 19.22 -22.91
C ILE A 15 -13.38 18.37 -23.28
N GLU A 16 -13.16 17.38 -24.15
CA GLU A 16 -14.17 16.39 -24.51
C GLU A 16 -14.05 15.16 -23.60
N LEU A 17 -15.16 14.77 -22.98
CA LEU A 17 -15.23 13.61 -22.09
C LEU A 17 -16.31 12.65 -22.58
N HIS A 18 -15.89 11.45 -22.97
CA HIS A 18 -16.82 10.34 -23.20
C HIS A 18 -16.93 9.48 -21.96
N THR A 19 -18.16 9.20 -21.53
CA THR A 19 -18.47 8.25 -20.46
C THR A 19 -19.66 7.39 -20.92
N ALA A 20 -19.78 6.19 -20.33
CA ALA A 20 -20.94 5.34 -20.54
C ALA A 20 -21.81 5.37 -19.28
N GLY A 21 -23.08 5.75 -19.39
CA GLY A 21 -23.99 5.83 -18.24
C GLY A 21 -23.76 7.05 -17.35
N GLN A 22 -24.82 7.52 -16.68
CA GLN A 22 -24.84 8.82 -16.01
C GLN A 22 -23.85 8.96 -14.84
N TYR A 23 -23.54 7.87 -14.13
CA TYR A 23 -22.74 7.93 -12.89
C TYR A 23 -21.36 7.28 -12.97
N LYS A 24 -20.88 6.87 -14.16
CA LYS A 24 -19.50 6.32 -14.27
C LYS A 24 -18.41 7.34 -13.95
N ARG A 25 -18.75 8.64 -13.87
CA ARG A 25 -17.83 9.72 -13.51
C ARG A 25 -18.59 10.84 -12.79
N THR A 26 -18.73 10.71 -11.48
CA THR A 26 -19.44 11.66 -10.61
C THR A 26 -18.70 12.99 -10.47
N LEU A 27 -17.36 12.96 -10.35
CA LEU A 27 -16.51 14.16 -10.34
C LEU A 27 -15.31 14.03 -11.29
N THR A 28 -14.88 15.14 -11.87
CA THR A 28 -13.74 15.26 -12.79
C THR A 28 -12.90 16.51 -12.47
N LEU A 29 -11.60 16.45 -12.79
CA LEU A 29 -10.65 17.55 -12.62
C LEU A 29 -10.76 18.60 -13.73
N LEU A 30 -11.10 18.19 -14.96
CA LEU A 30 -11.00 19.00 -16.17
C LEU A 30 -12.38 19.32 -16.77
N GLY A 31 -13.36 18.44 -16.53
CA GLY A 31 -14.75 18.60 -16.96
C GLY A 31 -15.58 19.39 -15.95
N GLU A 32 -16.80 19.72 -16.36
CA GLU A 32 -17.77 20.39 -15.49
C GLU A 32 -18.36 19.39 -14.49
N ASN A 33 -18.39 19.76 -13.22
CA ASN A 33 -18.96 18.94 -12.15
C ASN A 33 -20.32 19.53 -11.77
N THR A 34 -21.39 18.80 -12.13
CA THR A 34 -22.78 19.18 -11.79
C THR A 34 -23.08 18.95 -10.31
N GLU A 35 -24.19 19.50 -9.81
CA GLU A 35 -24.59 19.32 -8.42
C GLU A 35 -25.01 17.87 -8.16
N GLU A 36 -25.72 17.24 -9.08
CA GLU A 36 -26.14 15.84 -8.97
C GLU A 36 -24.93 14.90 -8.89
N GLY A 37 -23.86 15.19 -9.66
CA GLY A 37 -22.60 14.44 -9.59
C GLY A 37 -21.91 14.59 -8.23
N ARG A 38 -21.97 15.78 -7.60
CA ARG A 38 -21.43 16.03 -6.26
C ARG A 38 -22.22 15.30 -5.19
N GLU A 39 -23.55 15.32 -5.28
CA GLU A 39 -24.43 14.62 -4.35
C GLU A 39 -24.21 13.12 -4.43
N LYS A 40 -24.16 12.54 -5.63
CA LYS A 40 -23.89 11.12 -5.83
C LYS A 40 -22.52 10.72 -5.26
N PHE A 41 -21.49 11.51 -5.50
CA PHE A 41 -20.16 11.24 -4.94
C PHE A 41 -20.15 11.27 -3.40
N ARG A 42 -20.88 12.21 -2.79
CA ARG A 42 -21.00 12.28 -1.33
C ARG A 42 -21.75 11.07 -0.77
N GLU A 43 -22.80 10.62 -1.45
CA GLU A 43 -23.51 9.39 -1.10
C GLU A 43 -22.57 8.18 -1.11
N GLU A 44 -21.80 8.00 -2.19
CA GLU A 44 -20.84 6.90 -2.34
C GLU A 44 -19.75 6.91 -1.24
N LEU A 45 -19.26 8.10 -0.86
CA LEU A 45 -18.31 8.25 0.25
C LEU A 45 -18.92 7.83 1.59
N ASN A 46 -20.16 8.24 1.86
CA ASN A 46 -20.86 7.90 3.10
C ASN A 46 -21.17 6.40 3.17
N GLU A 47 -21.60 5.80 2.05
CA GLU A 47 -21.83 4.35 1.95
C GLU A 47 -20.55 3.57 2.23
N THR A 48 -19.44 3.95 1.58
CA THR A 48 -18.12 3.32 1.81
C THR A 48 -17.69 3.45 3.27
N HIS A 49 -17.91 4.62 3.88
CA HIS A 49 -17.59 4.85 5.29
C HIS A 49 -18.45 3.98 6.22
N GLN A 50 -19.73 3.82 5.93
CA GLN A 50 -20.61 2.93 6.71
C GLN A 50 -20.17 1.47 6.60
N LEU A 51 -19.84 1.00 5.39
CA LEU A 51 -19.31 -0.35 5.17
C LEU A 51 -18.02 -0.60 5.96
N PHE A 52 -17.13 0.40 6.03
CA PHE A 52 -15.93 0.35 6.86
C PHE A 52 -16.27 0.21 8.36
N LYS A 53 -17.19 1.03 8.87
CA LYS A 53 -17.63 0.98 10.27
C LYS A 53 -18.24 -0.38 10.63
N ASP A 54 -19.08 -0.91 9.76
CA ASP A 54 -19.71 -2.23 9.94
C ASP A 54 -18.67 -3.35 9.96
N PHE A 55 -17.69 -3.30 9.05
CA PHE A 55 -16.58 -4.24 9.03
C PHE A 55 -15.80 -4.23 10.35
N VAL A 56 -15.39 -3.05 10.83
CA VAL A 56 -14.62 -2.92 12.06
C VAL A 56 -15.44 -3.40 13.26
N LYS A 57 -16.72 -3.00 13.37
CA LYS A 57 -17.60 -3.43 14.47
C LYS A 57 -17.82 -4.94 14.50
N ARG A 58 -17.89 -5.60 13.33
CA ARG A 58 -17.95 -7.07 13.25
C ARG A 58 -16.68 -7.73 13.76
N MET A 59 -15.52 -7.17 13.43
CA MET A 59 -14.22 -7.71 13.88
C MET A 59 -13.91 -7.38 15.34
N ARG A 60 -14.42 -6.26 15.85
CA ARG A 60 -14.25 -5.78 17.24
C ARG A 60 -15.58 -5.29 17.83
N PRO A 61 -16.44 -6.20 18.32
CA PRO A 61 -17.77 -5.85 18.82
C PRO A 61 -17.79 -4.94 20.06
N SER A 62 -16.73 -4.97 20.87
CA SER A 62 -16.57 -4.14 22.07
C SER A 62 -16.07 -2.72 21.79
N LEU A 63 -15.63 -2.44 20.56
CA LEU A 63 -15.09 -1.14 20.15
C LEU A 63 -16.21 -0.10 20.01
N ASP A 64 -16.03 1.07 20.60
CA ASP A 64 -16.86 2.23 20.27
C ASP A 64 -16.40 2.83 18.94
N ILE A 65 -17.07 2.41 17.86
CA ILE A 65 -16.73 2.79 16.49
C ILE A 65 -16.90 4.29 16.23
N GLU A 66 -17.82 4.97 16.91
CA GLU A 66 -18.08 6.40 16.67
C GLU A 66 -16.92 7.26 17.16
N GLN A 67 -16.21 6.83 18.20
CA GLN A 67 -15.05 7.56 18.74
C GLN A 67 -13.79 7.44 17.89
N VAL A 68 -13.73 6.46 16.98
CA VAL A 68 -12.49 6.12 16.25
C VAL A 68 -12.60 6.25 14.74
N ALA A 69 -13.82 6.22 14.18
CA ALA A 69 -14.07 6.38 12.76
C ALA A 69 -14.17 7.86 12.31
N THR A 70 -13.44 8.77 12.95
CA THR A 70 -13.47 10.22 12.69
C THR A 70 -12.52 10.67 11.58
N GLY A 71 -11.63 9.79 11.11
CA GLY A 71 -10.56 10.11 10.16
C GLY A 71 -9.26 10.57 10.82
N GLU A 72 -9.21 10.62 12.15
CA GLU A 72 -7.99 10.87 12.92
C GLU A 72 -7.04 9.66 12.90
N HIS A 73 -5.79 9.90 13.28
CA HIS A 73 -4.79 8.85 13.45
C HIS A 73 -4.43 8.69 14.92
N TRP A 74 -4.03 7.48 15.30
CA TRP A 74 -3.69 7.12 16.66
C TRP A 74 -2.32 6.45 16.69
N TYR A 75 -1.49 6.82 17.66
CA TYR A 75 -0.24 6.09 17.94
C TYR A 75 -0.56 4.72 18.57
N GLY A 76 0.39 3.78 18.48
CA GLY A 76 0.18 2.40 18.93
C GLY A 76 -0.40 2.27 20.34
N GLN A 77 0.12 3.03 21.30
CA GLN A 77 -0.36 3.03 22.69
C GLN A 77 -1.83 3.47 22.79
N GLN A 78 -2.20 4.54 22.08
CA GLN A 78 -3.57 5.04 22.02
C GLN A 78 -4.49 4.03 21.31
N ALA A 79 -3.99 3.33 20.30
CA ALA A 79 -4.74 2.31 19.61
C ALA A 79 -5.05 1.10 20.52
N VAL A 80 -4.12 0.68 21.38
CA VAL A 80 -4.40 -0.35 22.40
C VAL A 80 -5.48 0.12 23.35
N GLU A 81 -5.34 1.31 23.93
CA GLU A 81 -6.29 1.89 24.89
C GLU A 81 -7.71 2.01 24.31
N LYS A 82 -7.79 2.34 23.01
CA LYS A 82 -9.05 2.43 22.28
C LYS A 82 -9.57 1.09 21.77
N GLY A 83 -8.84 -0.01 21.94
CA GLY A 83 -9.24 -1.32 21.40
C GLY A 83 -9.12 -1.43 19.88
N LEU A 84 -8.34 -0.57 19.23
CA LEU A 84 -8.02 -0.59 17.80
C LEU A 84 -6.87 -1.55 17.45
N VAL A 85 -6.13 -2.03 18.45
CA VAL A 85 -5.19 -3.14 18.32
C VAL A 85 -5.23 -3.95 19.61
N ASP A 86 -4.86 -5.21 19.53
CA ASP A 86 -4.93 -6.13 20.67
C ASP A 86 -3.69 -5.94 21.58
N GLU A 87 -2.52 -5.70 20.99
CA GLU A 87 -1.28 -5.42 21.71
C GLU A 87 -0.25 -4.67 20.82
N ILE A 88 0.80 -4.14 21.44
CA ILE A 88 2.00 -3.63 20.75
C ILE A 88 3.08 -4.67 20.87
N ASN A 89 3.57 -5.15 19.73
CA ASN A 89 4.55 -6.22 19.70
C ASN A 89 5.46 -6.13 18.47
N THR A 90 6.58 -6.87 18.47
CA THR A 90 7.43 -7.05 17.30
C THR A 90 7.03 -8.29 16.50
N SER A 91 7.39 -8.33 15.21
CA SER A 91 7.10 -9.49 14.36
C SER A 91 7.69 -10.79 14.92
N ASP A 92 8.87 -10.69 15.53
CA ASP A 92 9.63 -11.84 16.01
C ASP A 92 8.98 -12.39 17.28
N GLU A 93 8.57 -11.54 18.21
CA GLU A 93 7.84 -11.91 19.42
C GLU A 93 6.49 -12.56 19.12
N VAL A 94 5.74 -12.05 18.13
CA VAL A 94 4.47 -12.68 17.70
C VAL A 94 4.69 -14.08 17.12
N ILE A 95 5.75 -14.28 16.31
CA ILE A 95 6.06 -15.59 15.76
C ILE A 95 6.47 -16.55 16.88
N LEU A 96 7.34 -16.10 17.79
CA LEU A 96 7.82 -16.90 18.91
C LEU A 96 6.66 -17.32 19.83
N SER A 97 5.71 -16.43 20.14
CA SER A 97 4.54 -16.78 20.95
C SER A 97 3.62 -17.79 20.27
N LEU A 98 3.49 -17.73 18.93
CA LEU A 98 2.72 -18.70 18.16
C LEU A 98 3.41 -20.06 18.00
N MET A 99 4.73 -20.15 18.20
CA MET A 99 5.46 -21.42 18.15
C MET A 99 5.16 -22.31 19.38
N GLU A 100 4.76 -21.72 20.50
CA GLU A 100 4.32 -22.47 21.67
C GLU A 100 3.11 -23.36 21.31
N GLY A 101 3.25 -24.66 21.50
CA GLY A 101 2.19 -25.64 21.19
C GLY A 101 2.02 -25.98 19.70
N ARG A 102 2.95 -25.57 18.82
CA ARG A 102 2.93 -25.93 17.40
C ARG A 102 4.22 -26.61 16.96
N GLU A 103 4.12 -27.54 16.02
CA GLU A 103 5.31 -28.16 15.41
C GLU A 103 5.94 -27.20 14.40
N VAL A 104 7.21 -26.89 14.62
CA VAL A 104 7.97 -25.95 13.79
C VAL A 104 8.67 -26.73 12.69
N VAL A 105 8.21 -26.57 11.44
CA VAL A 105 8.74 -27.31 10.28
C VAL A 105 10.01 -26.67 9.71
N ASN A 106 10.11 -25.34 9.70
CA ASN A 106 11.27 -24.63 9.16
C ASN A 106 11.40 -23.24 9.80
N VAL A 107 12.63 -22.83 10.13
CA VAL A 107 12.96 -21.45 10.51
C VAL A 107 14.00 -20.93 9.54
N ARG A 108 13.72 -19.79 8.91
CA ARG A 108 14.67 -19.11 8.02
C ARG A 108 14.95 -17.71 8.54
N TYR A 109 16.21 -17.47 8.89
CA TYR A 109 16.66 -16.12 9.21
C TYR A 109 16.81 -15.30 7.93
N MET A 110 16.05 -14.21 7.82
CA MET A 110 16.12 -13.28 6.68
C MET A 110 16.84 -12.00 7.08
N GLN A 111 18.14 -11.94 6.79
CA GLN A 111 18.87 -10.69 6.92
C GLN A 111 18.42 -9.69 5.86
N ARG A 112 17.97 -8.51 6.30
CA ARG A 112 17.57 -7.42 5.42
C ARG A 112 18.84 -6.89 4.73
N LYS A 113 19.12 -7.37 3.52
CA LYS A 113 20.24 -6.87 2.70
C LYS A 113 20.01 -5.38 2.42
N ARG A 114 21.05 -4.56 2.59
CA ARG A 114 20.97 -3.15 2.19
C ARG A 114 20.76 -3.11 0.68
N LEU A 115 20.07 -2.09 0.17
CA LEU A 115 19.81 -1.96 -1.26
C LEU A 115 21.10 -1.99 -2.08
N ILE A 116 22.18 -1.42 -1.54
CA ILE A 116 23.54 -1.49 -2.11
C ILE A 116 24.01 -2.94 -2.24
N ASP A 117 23.85 -3.78 -1.22
CA ASP A 117 24.27 -5.19 -1.24
C ASP A 117 23.52 -6.02 -2.31
N ARG A 118 22.31 -5.60 -2.68
CA ARG A 118 21.54 -6.23 -3.77
C ARG A 118 22.07 -5.85 -5.15
N PHE A 119 22.70 -4.69 -5.29
CA PHE A 119 23.30 -4.21 -6.53
C PHE A 119 24.77 -4.63 -6.69
N THR A 120 25.56 -4.61 -5.62
CA THR A 120 26.98 -4.99 -5.65
C THR A 120 27.18 -6.50 -5.61
N GLY A 121 26.32 -7.25 -4.91
CA GLY A 121 26.44 -8.71 -4.81
C GLY A 121 26.31 -9.42 -6.16
N SER A 122 25.40 -8.98 -7.04
CA SER A 122 25.24 -9.55 -8.38
C SER A 122 26.34 -9.13 -9.36
N ALA A 123 26.87 -7.91 -9.19
CA ALA A 123 27.95 -7.38 -10.01
C ALA A 123 29.30 -8.06 -9.69
N ALA A 124 29.60 -8.26 -8.41
CA ALA A 124 30.82 -8.94 -7.97
C ALA A 124 30.87 -10.41 -8.42
N GLU A 125 29.77 -11.16 -8.24
CA GLU A 125 29.69 -12.55 -8.71
C GLU A 125 29.85 -12.68 -10.24
N SER A 126 29.37 -11.67 -10.98
CA SER A 126 29.48 -11.64 -12.43
C SER A 126 30.91 -11.28 -12.89
N ALA A 127 31.60 -10.39 -12.18
CA ALA A 127 33.00 -10.05 -12.41
C ALA A 127 33.93 -11.25 -12.11
N ASP A 128 33.73 -11.94 -10.98
CA ASP A 128 34.51 -13.14 -10.62
C ASP A 128 34.36 -14.25 -11.66
N ARG A 129 33.13 -14.49 -12.16
CA ARG A 129 32.90 -15.46 -13.23
C ARG A 129 33.61 -15.10 -14.54
N LEU A 130 33.75 -13.82 -14.85
CA LEU A 130 34.46 -13.36 -16.05
C LEU A 130 35.98 -13.46 -15.88
N LEU A 131 36.50 -13.10 -14.71
CA LEU A 131 37.93 -13.21 -14.38
C LEU A 131 38.38 -14.67 -14.38
N LEU A 132 37.63 -15.58 -13.77
CA LEU A 132 37.89 -17.02 -13.80
C LEU A 132 37.86 -17.57 -15.24
N ARG A 133 36.91 -17.13 -16.06
CA ARG A 133 36.82 -17.51 -17.49
C ARG A 133 37.97 -16.97 -18.34
N TRP A 134 38.56 -15.84 -17.96
CA TRP A 134 39.74 -15.27 -18.63
C TRP A 134 41.01 -16.00 -18.19
N TRP A 135 41.16 -16.27 -16.89
CA TRP A 135 42.28 -17.05 -16.35
C TRP A 135 42.35 -18.45 -16.97
N GLN A 136 41.20 -19.15 -17.06
CA GLN A 136 41.12 -20.47 -17.72
C GLN A 136 41.44 -20.42 -19.22
N ARG A 137 41.19 -19.29 -19.90
CA ARG A 137 41.56 -19.11 -21.32
C ARG A 137 43.04 -18.83 -21.51
N GLY A 138 43.71 -18.22 -20.54
CA GLY A 138 45.16 -18.00 -20.54
C GLY A 138 46.00 -19.25 -20.25
N GLN A 139 45.38 -20.32 -19.72
CA GLN A 139 46.05 -21.58 -19.40
C GLN A 139 45.90 -22.69 -20.45
N LYS A 140 45.36 -22.41 -21.65
CA LYS A 140 45.42 -23.40 -22.75
C LYS A 140 46.83 -23.40 -23.36
N PRO A 141 47.62 -24.48 -23.24
CA PRO A 141 48.87 -24.60 -23.98
C PRO A 141 48.55 -24.69 -25.47
N LEU A 142 49.28 -23.94 -26.32
CA LEU A 142 49.28 -24.16 -27.75
C LEU A 142 49.80 -25.59 -28.02
N MET A 143 48.91 -26.47 -28.47
CA MET A 143 49.23 -27.58 -29.35
C MET A 143 48.26 -27.54 -30.53
#